data_AF-A0A1K1R2K7-F1
#
_entry.id   AF-A0A1K1R2K7-F1
#
_cell.length_a   1.000
_cell.length_b   1.000
_cell.length_c   1.000
_cell.angle_alpha   90.00
_cell.angle_beta   90.00
_cell.angle_gamma   90.00
#
_symmetry.space_group_name_H-M   'P 1'
#
loop_
_entity.id
_entity.type
_entity.pdbx_description
1 polymer ?
#
loop_
_entity_poly.entity_id
_entity_poly.type
_entity_poly.pdbx_seq_one_letter_code
_entity_poly.pdbx_strand_id
1 'polypeptide(L)'
;MAMSENFGSNRIKFAYFLPGWIYGVGDKAVLRKSATSVLTSEYQSNMKGAIFCPECCVGLFRSPEEGEKDARGRAAYFAHTQKHRPPCGLRVKKRDGQRFTDEEEAKQAVDDELLVVVKSFMKHKPVAPQLQGQVYSGPVVEDIDGELSEVPIRRHNGEKIKLPSRITSVRGLCTNFNKNFHKYYFLPEAQYPQLLSDALVNVSAVKEPNTKPRLYYGRIKYIRVMGQGNPDNIQMTRIEYENNGNYQDFTLKMTVRDSTEHRIVDSAIGRVLLMYGPVSKNGTGLAISDLGWGEFALLPSKYESVLYPIEGVRHQETFEELLADAVGLTVEELEEWMESEEPEYTRDEMLVGHVVNFRDDTPESIMNQVTGRTGDYTANVGIIYMDDD
;
A
#
# COMPACT_ATOMS: atom_id res chain seq x y z
N MET A 1 -11.15 26.32 -21.51
CA MET A 1 -11.73 26.32 -20.16
C MET A 1 -11.54 24.92 -19.59
N ALA A 2 -10.43 24.70 -18.89
CA ALA A 2 -10.17 23.44 -18.20
C ALA A 2 -10.51 23.68 -16.73
N MET A 3 -11.49 22.93 -16.23
CA MET A 3 -11.79 22.85 -14.82
C MET A 3 -10.55 22.30 -14.11
N SER A 4 -9.77 23.19 -13.51
CA SER A 4 -8.91 22.82 -12.39
C SER A 4 -9.85 22.48 -11.23
N GLU A 5 -10.33 21.24 -11.18
CA GLU A 5 -11.01 20.77 -9.99
C GLU A 5 -9.97 20.66 -8.88
N ASN A 6 -9.85 21.74 -8.11
CA ASN A 6 -9.38 21.71 -6.73
C ASN A 6 -10.35 20.83 -5.93
N PHE A 7 -10.29 19.51 -6.11
CA PHE A 7 -10.66 18.61 -5.04
C PHE A 7 -9.69 18.90 -3.91
N GLY A 8 -10.13 19.65 -2.90
CA GLY A 8 -9.45 19.67 -1.61
C GLY A 8 -9.37 18.22 -1.14
N SER A 9 -8.25 17.56 -1.45
CA SER A 9 -8.18 16.10 -1.47
C SER A 9 -8.44 15.61 -0.06
N ASN A 10 -9.50 14.83 0.13
CA ASN A 10 -9.66 14.14 1.40
C ASN A 10 -8.40 13.29 1.62
N ARG A 11 -7.64 13.64 2.66
CA ARG A 11 -6.35 13.03 2.99
C ARG A 11 -6.52 11.68 3.68
N ILE A 12 -7.69 11.42 4.25
CA ILE A 12 -8.01 10.16 4.90
C ILE A 12 -8.54 9.20 3.83
N LYS A 13 -7.68 8.29 3.35
CA LYS A 13 -8.07 7.31 2.32
C LYS A 13 -8.74 6.06 2.87
N PHE A 14 -8.51 5.74 4.14
CA PHE A 14 -9.13 4.61 4.83
C PHE A 14 -9.34 4.95 6.31
N ALA A 15 -10.20 4.20 6.98
CA ALA A 15 -10.42 4.26 8.42
C ALA A 15 -10.14 2.91 9.09
N TYR A 16 -9.69 2.93 10.35
CA TYR A 16 -9.64 1.71 11.17
C TYR A 16 -11.03 1.41 11.71
N PHE A 17 -11.55 0.22 11.46
CA PHE A 17 -12.79 -0.27 12.05
C PHE A 17 -12.46 -1.29 13.15
N LEU A 18 -12.88 -0.99 14.37
CA LEU A 18 -12.76 -1.91 15.49
C LEU A 18 -13.93 -1.71 16.46
N PRO A 19 -15.00 -2.53 16.36
CA PRO A 19 -16.14 -2.47 17.26
C PRO A 19 -15.72 -2.52 18.74
N GLY A 20 -16.32 -1.67 19.56
CA GLY A 20 -16.06 -1.63 21.01
C GLY A 20 -14.77 -0.91 21.42
N TRP A 21 -13.89 -0.53 20.49
CA TRP A 21 -12.73 0.30 20.83
C TRP A 21 -13.14 1.76 21.08
N ILE A 22 -12.55 2.41 22.09
CA ILE A 22 -12.93 3.77 22.50
C ILE A 22 -11.70 4.67 22.59
N TYR A 23 -11.70 5.78 21.85
CA TYR A 23 -10.64 6.78 21.90
C TYR A 23 -10.45 7.34 23.32
N GLY A 24 -9.21 7.32 23.81
CA GLY A 24 -8.82 7.83 25.13
C GLY A 24 -8.89 6.78 26.25
N VAL A 25 -9.51 5.62 26.00
CA VAL A 25 -9.55 4.49 26.94
C VAL A 25 -8.80 3.29 26.35
N GLY A 26 -9.07 2.97 25.09
CA GLY A 26 -8.42 1.87 24.38
C GLY A 26 -6.98 2.21 24.00
N ASP A 27 -6.14 1.17 24.01
CA ASP A 27 -4.76 1.26 23.55
C ASP A 27 -4.72 1.47 22.03
N LYS A 28 -3.98 2.49 21.59
CA LYS A 28 -3.79 2.83 20.18
C LYS A 28 -2.98 1.77 19.45
N ALA A 29 -2.04 1.10 20.12
CA ALA A 29 -1.27 0.01 19.54
C ALA A 29 -2.19 -1.17 19.18
N VAL A 30 -3.11 -1.52 20.08
CA VAL A 30 -4.14 -2.55 19.83
C VAL A 30 -5.02 -2.20 18.64
N LEU A 31 -5.49 -0.94 18.55
CA LEU A 31 -6.28 -0.48 17.40
C LEU A 31 -5.50 -0.66 16.08
N ARG A 32 -4.27 -0.18 16.01
CA ARG A 32 -3.47 -0.24 14.77
C ARG A 32 -3.15 -1.66 14.34
N LYS A 33 -2.97 -2.56 15.31
CA LYS A 33 -2.64 -3.97 15.06
C LYS A 33 -3.87 -4.79 14.66
N SER A 34 -5.01 -4.56 15.32
CA SER A 34 -6.16 -5.48 15.28
C SER A 34 -7.35 -4.96 14.48
N ALA A 35 -7.37 -3.67 14.12
CA ALA A 35 -8.49 -3.10 13.36
C ALA A 35 -8.43 -3.45 11.89
N THR A 36 -9.60 -3.73 11.32
CA THR A 36 -9.79 -3.83 9.87
C THR A 36 -9.62 -2.45 9.24
N SER A 37 -8.93 -2.38 8.11
CA SER A 37 -8.77 -1.14 7.35
C SER A 37 -9.91 -1.04 6.33
N VAL A 38 -10.69 0.02 6.39
CA VAL A 38 -11.92 0.18 5.59
C VAL A 38 -11.80 1.40 4.67
N LEU A 39 -11.96 1.21 3.37
CA LEU A 39 -12.08 2.24 2.35
C LEU A 39 -13.46 2.89 2.37
N THR A 40 -13.61 4.03 1.69
CA THR A 40 -14.92 4.69 1.59
C THR A 40 -15.93 3.88 0.77
N SER A 41 -15.47 3.00 -0.12
CA SER A 41 -16.28 2.04 -0.87
C SER A 41 -16.72 0.83 -0.05
N GLU A 42 -15.89 0.38 0.89
CA GLU A 42 -16.12 -0.79 1.76
C GLU A 42 -16.95 -0.45 3.01
N TYR A 43 -17.18 0.83 3.27
CA TYR A 43 -17.91 1.26 4.46
C TYR A 43 -19.37 0.81 4.42
N GLN A 44 -19.78 0.13 5.48
CA GLN A 44 -21.15 -0.29 5.72
C GLN A 44 -21.78 0.52 6.87
N SER A 45 -23.11 0.66 6.85
CA SER A 45 -23.85 1.46 7.85
C SER A 45 -23.66 0.96 9.29
N ASN A 46 -23.40 -0.33 9.49
CA ASN A 46 -23.08 -0.94 10.79
C ASN A 46 -21.74 -0.46 11.39
N MET A 47 -20.84 0.10 10.58
CA MET A 47 -19.54 0.61 11.03
C MET A 47 -19.63 2.01 11.66
N LYS A 48 -20.80 2.63 11.60
CA LYS A 48 -21.06 3.98 12.11
C LYS A 48 -20.68 4.10 13.58
N GLY A 49 -19.80 5.06 13.89
CA GLY A 49 -19.35 5.34 15.25
C GLY A 49 -18.23 4.43 15.77
N ALA A 50 -17.81 3.43 14.99
CA ALA A 50 -16.72 2.50 15.33
C ALA A 50 -15.55 2.57 14.33
N ILE A 51 -15.47 3.65 13.55
CA ILE A 51 -14.36 3.93 12.64
C ILE A 51 -13.44 5.03 13.19
N PHE A 52 -12.14 4.89 12.97
CA PHE A 52 -11.10 5.69 13.62
C PHE A 52 -10.03 6.15 12.64
N CYS A 53 -9.44 7.31 12.94
CA CYS A 53 -8.39 7.90 12.12
C CYS A 53 -7.12 7.05 12.17
N PRO A 54 -6.50 6.73 11.01
CA PRO A 54 -5.29 5.91 11.01
C PRO A 54 -4.08 6.59 11.66
N GLU A 55 -4.08 7.93 11.73
CA GLU A 55 -3.02 8.68 12.38
C GLU A 55 -3.31 8.91 13.87
N CYS A 56 -4.38 9.66 14.18
CA CYS A 56 -4.64 10.13 15.54
C CYS A 56 -5.60 9.23 16.34
N CYS A 57 -6.15 8.18 15.73
CA CYS A 57 -7.09 7.22 16.33
C CYS A 57 -8.42 7.84 16.81
N VAL A 58 -8.67 9.13 16.55
CA VAL A 58 -9.96 9.77 16.87
C VAL A 58 -11.04 9.24 15.94
N GLY A 59 -12.25 9.08 16.48
CA GLY A 59 -13.43 8.67 15.72
C GLY A 59 -13.65 9.52 14.46
N LEU A 60 -13.96 8.83 13.37
CA LEU A 60 -14.31 9.41 12.08
C LEU A 60 -15.81 9.28 11.80
N PHE A 61 -16.28 9.99 10.77
CA PHE A 61 -17.55 9.75 10.11
C PHE A 61 -17.31 9.69 8.59
N ARG A 62 -18.22 9.04 7.87
CA ARG A 62 -18.26 9.05 6.40
C ARG A 62 -19.30 10.05 5.91
N SER A 63 -19.03 10.74 4.81
CA SER A 63 -19.97 11.65 4.15
C SER A 63 -19.92 11.45 2.62
N PRO A 64 -21.07 11.21 1.95
CA PRO A 64 -22.37 10.93 2.55
C PRO A 64 -22.34 9.65 3.40
N GLU A 65 -23.31 9.46 4.30
CA GLU A 65 -23.36 8.23 5.11
C GLU A 65 -23.62 7.02 4.22
N GLU A 66 -24.54 7.15 3.26
CA GLU A 66 -24.91 6.13 2.29
C GLU A 66 -24.69 6.63 0.85
N GLY A 67 -24.43 5.71 -0.06
CA GLY A 67 -24.15 6.00 -1.46
C GLY A 67 -22.72 6.48 -1.71
N GLU A 68 -22.39 6.66 -2.99
CA GLU A 68 -21.02 6.96 -3.45
C GLU A 68 -20.76 8.45 -3.58
N LYS A 69 -21.80 9.25 -3.81
CA LYS A 69 -21.71 10.69 -4.02
C LYS A 69 -22.77 11.41 -3.21
N ASP A 70 -22.43 12.58 -2.68
CA ASP A 70 -23.42 13.45 -2.04
C ASP A 70 -24.34 14.11 -3.09
N ALA A 71 -25.36 14.83 -2.63
CA ALA A 71 -26.29 15.56 -3.50
C ALA A 71 -25.62 16.64 -4.38
N ARG A 72 -24.33 16.95 -4.14
CA ARG A 72 -23.51 17.90 -4.90
C ARG A 72 -22.51 17.19 -5.82
N GLY A 73 -22.58 15.86 -5.93
CA GLY A 73 -21.70 15.05 -6.76
C GLY A 73 -20.32 14.76 -6.17
N ARG A 74 -20.05 15.17 -4.92
CA ARG A 74 -18.76 14.91 -4.26
C ARG A 74 -18.70 13.45 -3.82
N ALA A 75 -17.62 12.77 -4.19
CA ALA A 75 -17.35 11.40 -3.80
C ALA A 75 -17.27 11.22 -2.28
N ALA A 76 -17.64 10.04 -1.81
CA ALA A 76 -17.65 9.70 -0.40
C ALA A 76 -16.27 9.84 0.24
N TYR A 77 -16.24 10.38 1.45
CA TYR A 77 -15.02 10.74 2.15
C TYR A 77 -15.15 10.50 3.66
N PHE A 78 -14.03 10.18 4.30
CA PHE A 78 -13.93 10.14 5.75
C PHE A 78 -13.51 11.49 6.31
N ALA A 79 -14.07 11.88 7.45
CA ALA A 79 -13.71 13.10 8.16
C ALA A 79 -13.75 12.89 9.67
N HIS A 80 -12.98 13.68 10.40
CA HIS A 80 -12.91 13.57 11.84
C HIS A 80 -14.18 14.06 12.53
N THR A 81 -14.62 13.33 13.54
CA THR A 81 -15.66 13.82 14.46
C THR A 81 -15.19 15.07 15.21
N GLN A 82 -16.14 15.94 15.58
CA GLN A 82 -15.82 17.19 16.28
C GLN A 82 -15.45 17.01 17.75
N LYS A 83 -15.73 15.83 18.33
CA LYS A 83 -15.65 15.54 19.78
C LYS A 83 -14.23 15.66 20.34
N HIS A 84 -13.23 15.16 19.61
CA HIS A 84 -11.82 15.23 20.02
C HIS A 84 -10.95 15.87 18.93
N ARG A 85 -10.03 16.74 19.34
CA ARG A 85 -9.19 17.50 18.41
C ARG A 85 -7.68 17.46 18.75
N PRO A 86 -7.08 16.27 18.89
CA PRO A 86 -5.63 16.17 18.97
C PRO A 86 -4.99 16.61 17.64
N PRO A 87 -3.70 17.00 17.65
CA PRO A 87 -2.94 17.27 16.44
C PRO A 87 -2.95 16.06 15.48
N CYS A 88 -3.32 16.28 14.22
CA CYS A 88 -3.42 15.24 13.20
C CYS A 88 -3.03 15.81 11.83
N GLY A 89 -2.02 15.23 11.18
CA GLY A 89 -1.53 15.58 9.84
C GLY A 89 -2.53 15.27 8.72
N LEU A 90 -3.38 14.26 8.92
CA LEU A 90 -4.51 13.96 8.03
C LEU A 90 -5.67 14.97 8.19
N ARG A 91 -5.73 15.71 9.31
CA ARG A 91 -6.72 16.78 9.52
C ARG A 91 -6.23 18.13 9.01
N VAL A 92 -4.98 18.47 9.30
CA VAL A 92 -4.34 19.73 8.90
C VAL A 92 -2.96 19.40 8.37
N LYS A 93 -2.64 19.84 7.15
CA LYS A 93 -1.28 19.74 6.62
C LYS A 93 -0.33 20.52 7.52
N LYS A 94 0.41 19.81 8.38
CA LYS A 94 1.54 20.40 9.10
C LYS A 94 2.60 20.79 8.07
N ARG A 95 3.36 21.85 8.35
CA ARG A 95 4.51 22.20 7.52
C ARG A 95 5.53 21.06 7.60
N ASP A 96 6.12 20.78 6.46
CA ASP A 96 7.29 19.93 6.27
C ASP A 96 8.31 20.08 7.41
N GLY A 97 8.68 18.96 8.04
CA GLY A 97 9.67 18.91 9.13
C GLY A 97 9.18 19.31 10.54
N GLN A 98 7.88 19.48 10.79
CA GLN A 98 7.32 19.83 12.12
C GLN A 98 6.66 18.67 12.87
N ARG A 99 6.78 17.42 12.40
CA ARG A 99 6.00 16.32 12.99
C ARG A 99 6.62 15.74 14.25
N PHE A 100 7.91 15.42 14.22
CA PHE A 100 8.64 14.87 15.35
C PHE A 100 9.51 15.99 15.92
N THR A 101 9.15 16.48 17.08
CA THR A 101 9.72 17.70 17.68
C THR A 101 10.88 17.40 18.63
N ASP A 102 11.00 16.16 19.08
CA ASP A 102 12.10 15.65 19.89
C ASP A 102 12.45 14.19 19.55
N GLU A 103 13.52 13.71 20.19
CA GLU A 103 14.09 12.38 19.99
C GLU A 103 13.18 11.26 20.48
N GLU A 104 12.52 11.45 21.61
CA GLU A 104 11.63 10.45 22.21
C GLU A 104 10.40 10.26 21.31
N GLU A 105 9.81 11.35 20.80
CA GLU A 105 8.69 11.31 19.85
C GLU A 105 9.09 10.59 18.55
N ALA A 106 10.32 10.79 18.07
CA ALA A 106 10.81 10.15 16.86
C ALA A 106 11.10 8.65 17.07
N LYS A 107 11.72 8.27 18.20
CA LYS A 107 11.95 6.86 18.56
C LYS A 107 10.63 6.13 18.77
N GLN A 108 9.71 6.70 19.54
CA GLN A 108 8.39 6.13 19.74
C GLN A 108 7.63 5.98 18.42
N ALA A 109 7.77 6.93 17.48
CA ALA A 109 7.14 6.81 16.17
C ALA A 109 7.75 5.70 15.31
N VAL A 110 9.03 5.40 15.46
CA VAL A 110 9.67 4.24 14.82
C VAL A 110 9.15 2.95 15.44
N ASP A 111 9.09 2.88 16.78
CA ASP A 111 8.60 1.72 17.53
C ASP A 111 7.11 1.44 17.25
N ASP A 112 6.29 2.50 17.12
CA ASP A 112 4.87 2.44 16.72
C ASP A 112 4.67 2.17 15.22
N GLU A 113 5.75 1.98 14.45
CA GLU A 113 5.77 1.87 12.99
C GLU A 113 5.11 3.04 12.23
N LEU A 114 5.04 4.23 12.84
CA LEU A 114 4.50 5.45 12.23
C LEU A 114 5.55 6.21 11.42
N LEU A 115 6.83 5.99 11.71
CA LEU A 115 7.98 6.55 11.01
C LEU A 115 8.89 5.41 10.52
N VAL A 116 9.11 5.37 9.21
CA VAL A 116 10.06 4.44 8.57
C VAL A 116 11.23 5.25 8.02
N VAL A 117 12.44 4.87 8.40
CA VAL A 117 13.68 5.50 7.92
C VAL A 117 14.30 4.63 6.86
N VAL A 118 14.30 5.09 5.61
CA VAL A 118 14.87 4.35 4.46
C VAL A 118 16.23 4.94 4.12
N LYS A 119 17.30 4.19 4.41
CA LYS A 119 18.67 4.62 4.09
C LYS A 119 18.93 4.58 2.59
N SER A 120 18.50 3.50 1.95
CA SER A 120 18.63 3.27 0.51
C SER A 120 17.67 2.17 0.06
N PHE A 121 17.31 2.19 -1.21
CA PHE A 121 16.65 1.05 -1.84
C PHE A 121 17.67 0.00 -2.31
N MET A 122 17.26 -1.26 -2.36
CA MET A 122 18.11 -2.36 -2.81
C MET A 122 18.61 -2.13 -4.25
N LYS A 123 19.93 -2.25 -4.47
CA LYS A 123 20.51 -2.14 -5.82
C LYS A 123 20.57 -3.46 -6.57
N HIS A 124 20.69 -4.56 -5.83
CA HIS A 124 20.75 -5.91 -6.38
C HIS A 124 19.64 -6.77 -5.77
N LYS A 125 19.26 -7.82 -6.51
CA LYS A 125 18.30 -8.82 -6.04
C LYS A 125 18.75 -9.40 -4.69
N PRO A 126 17.88 -9.43 -3.67
CA PRO A 126 18.23 -10.03 -2.40
C PRO A 126 18.52 -11.53 -2.56
N VAL A 127 19.52 -12.00 -1.81
CA VAL A 127 19.91 -13.41 -1.81
C VAL A 127 19.00 -14.16 -0.85
N ALA A 128 18.40 -15.26 -1.31
CA ALA A 128 17.59 -16.11 -0.44
C ALA A 128 18.43 -16.63 0.75
N PRO A 129 17.87 -16.69 1.97
CA PRO A 129 18.58 -17.25 3.11
C PRO A 129 19.00 -18.70 2.82
N GLN A 130 20.30 -19.01 2.96
CA GLN A 130 20.77 -20.39 2.87
C GLN A 130 20.47 -21.10 4.19
N LEU A 131 19.37 -21.87 4.23
CA LEU A 131 19.11 -22.81 5.32
C LEU A 131 19.88 -24.10 5.06
N GLN A 132 20.64 -24.60 6.04
CA GLN A 132 21.35 -25.87 5.92
C GLN A 132 20.34 -27.01 5.69
N GLY A 133 20.40 -27.65 4.52
CA GLY A 133 19.67 -28.89 4.22
C GLY A 133 18.26 -28.73 3.64
N GLN A 134 17.77 -27.51 3.39
CA GLN A 134 16.48 -27.28 2.73
C GLN A 134 16.60 -26.19 1.66
N VAL A 135 15.96 -26.40 0.50
CA VAL A 135 15.76 -25.33 -0.49
C VAL A 135 14.68 -24.42 0.06
N TYR A 136 15.06 -23.20 0.45
CA TYR A 136 14.10 -22.19 0.90
C TYR A 136 13.14 -21.83 -0.25
N SER A 137 11.86 -22.18 -0.11
CA SER A 137 10.78 -21.87 -1.05
C SER A 137 9.93 -20.66 -0.65
N GLY A 138 10.29 -19.98 0.45
CA GLY A 138 9.58 -18.79 0.92
C GLY A 138 9.86 -17.53 0.10
N PRO A 139 9.05 -16.47 0.27
CA PRO A 139 9.28 -15.18 -0.39
C PRO A 139 10.62 -14.59 0.02
N VAL A 140 11.33 -13.99 -0.93
CA VAL A 140 12.63 -13.37 -0.66
C VAL A 140 12.44 -12.18 0.28
N VAL A 141 13.25 -12.07 1.33
CA VAL A 141 13.18 -10.97 2.29
C VAL A 141 13.71 -9.69 1.63
N GLU A 142 12.83 -8.71 1.42
CA GLU A 142 13.15 -7.42 0.79
C GLU A 142 13.30 -6.27 1.79
N ASP A 143 13.21 -6.54 3.09
CA ASP A 143 13.45 -5.59 4.18
C ASP A 143 14.62 -6.08 5.04
N ILE A 144 15.77 -5.42 4.91
CA ILE A 144 16.98 -5.72 5.69
C ILE A 144 17.22 -4.54 6.64
N ASP A 145 17.49 -4.83 7.92
CA ASP A 145 17.89 -3.81 8.87
C ASP A 145 19.16 -3.09 8.37
N GLY A 146 19.03 -1.79 8.15
CA GLY A 146 20.13 -0.91 7.80
C GLY A 146 20.85 -0.41 9.05
N GLU A 147 22.07 0.08 8.88
CA GLU A 147 22.79 0.78 9.95
C GLU A 147 21.99 1.99 10.47
N LEU A 148 22.31 2.48 11.66
CA LEU A 148 21.72 3.71 12.20
C LEU A 148 21.89 4.87 11.20
N SER A 149 20.78 5.52 10.85
CA SER A 149 20.75 6.65 9.91
C SER A 149 20.51 7.96 10.66
N GLU A 150 21.24 9.00 10.26
CA GLU A 150 21.07 10.34 10.80
C GLU A 150 19.85 11.03 10.17
N VAL A 151 18.78 11.14 10.95
CA VAL A 151 17.56 11.87 10.56
C VAL A 151 17.62 13.27 11.18
N PRO A 152 17.53 14.35 10.38
CA PRO A 152 17.48 15.70 10.91
C PRO A 152 16.18 15.91 11.70
N ILE A 153 16.28 16.31 12.96
CA ILE A 153 15.14 16.73 13.77
C ILE A 153 15.27 18.22 14.01
N ARG A 154 14.19 18.96 13.72
CA ARG A 154 14.24 20.41 13.77
C ARG A 154 14.11 20.91 15.21
N ARG A 155 15.21 20.84 15.98
CA ARG A 155 15.50 21.80 17.05
C ARG A 155 16.25 23.00 16.49
N HIS A 156 16.24 24.09 17.25
CA HIS A 156 16.89 25.36 16.95
C HIS A 156 18.40 25.28 16.60
N ASN A 157 19.06 24.12 16.69
CA ASN A 157 20.50 23.94 16.44
C ASN A 157 20.88 22.96 15.31
N GLY A 158 19.92 22.40 14.55
CA GLY A 158 20.26 21.52 13.42
C GLY A 158 20.85 20.15 13.81
N GLU A 159 20.59 19.69 15.03
CA GLU A 159 21.03 18.39 15.53
C GLU A 159 20.35 17.24 14.76
N LYS A 160 21.14 16.20 14.45
CA LYS A 160 20.68 14.99 13.77
C LYS A 160 20.59 13.85 14.78
N ILE A 161 19.56 13.02 14.67
CA ILE A 161 19.32 11.89 15.56
C ILE A 161 19.54 10.59 14.79
N LYS A 162 20.16 9.61 15.46
CA LYS A 162 20.37 8.28 14.90
C LYS A 162 19.13 7.42 15.16
N LEU A 163 18.41 7.10 14.09
CA LEU A 163 17.28 6.17 14.13
C LEU A 163 17.66 4.88 13.39
N PRO A 164 17.10 3.72 13.78
CA PRO A 164 17.29 2.50 13.01
C PRO A 164 16.70 2.71 11.62
N SER A 165 17.45 2.30 10.60
CA SER A 165 17.03 2.45 9.21
C SER A 165 16.79 1.08 8.58
N ARG A 166 16.12 1.08 7.43
CA ARG A 166 15.92 -0.12 6.62
C ARG A 166 16.54 0.09 5.24
N ILE A 167 17.12 -0.97 4.71
CA ILE A 167 17.37 -1.14 3.29
C ILE A 167 16.18 -1.95 2.77
N THR A 168 15.35 -1.31 1.96
CA THR A 168 14.07 -1.87 1.50
C THR A 168 13.97 -1.87 -0.02
N SER A 169 12.87 -2.35 -0.57
CA SER A 169 12.48 -2.18 -1.96
C SER A 169 11.22 -1.30 -2.06
N VAL A 170 10.99 -0.68 -3.22
CA VAL A 170 9.70 -0.02 -3.52
C VAL A 170 8.54 -1.01 -3.41
N ARG A 171 8.77 -2.31 -3.65
CA ARG A 171 7.78 -3.35 -3.41
C ARG A 171 7.42 -3.48 -1.93
N GLY A 172 8.40 -3.38 -1.02
CA GLY A 172 8.17 -3.31 0.43
C GLY A 172 7.25 -2.16 0.83
N LEU A 173 7.39 -0.99 0.18
CA LEU A 173 6.47 0.14 0.38
C LEU A 173 5.04 -0.17 -0.12
N CYS A 174 4.92 -0.93 -1.21
CA CYS A 174 3.64 -1.35 -1.79
C CYS A 174 2.92 -2.43 -0.96
N THR A 175 3.62 -3.18 -0.11
CA THR A 175 2.99 -4.13 0.81
C THR A 175 2.16 -3.37 1.84
N ASN A 176 0.91 -3.78 2.11
CA ASN A 176 0.01 -3.05 3.00
C ASN A 176 -0.10 -1.56 2.64
N PHE A 177 -0.15 -1.25 1.34
CA PHE A 177 -0.03 0.12 0.84
C PHE A 177 -1.04 1.07 1.48
N ASN A 178 -2.28 0.63 1.73
CA ASN A 178 -3.28 1.39 2.46
C ASN A 178 -2.73 1.94 3.80
N LYS A 179 -2.13 1.07 4.64
CA LYS A 179 -1.51 1.46 5.92
C LYS A 179 -0.27 2.33 5.69
N ASN A 180 0.61 1.90 4.79
CA ASN A 180 1.86 2.61 4.48
C ASN A 180 1.61 4.01 3.91
N PHE A 181 0.51 4.22 3.20
CA PHE A 181 0.11 5.50 2.61
C PHE A 181 0.00 6.62 3.66
N HIS A 182 -0.32 6.27 4.90
CA HIS A 182 -0.45 7.20 6.03
C HIS A 182 0.73 7.16 7.02
N LYS A 183 1.78 6.38 6.74
CA LYS A 183 3.02 6.39 7.53
C LYS A 183 3.96 7.50 7.03
N TYR A 184 4.80 7.98 7.93
CA TYR A 184 5.88 8.90 7.60
C TYR A 184 7.10 8.12 7.12
N TYR A 185 7.73 8.61 6.07
CA TYR A 185 8.96 8.06 5.50
C TYR A 185 10.03 9.14 5.49
N PHE A 186 11.21 8.79 5.99
CA PHE A 186 12.44 9.50 5.68
C PHE A 186 13.12 8.75 4.53
N LEU A 187 12.83 9.17 3.29
CA LEU A 187 13.39 8.57 2.08
C LEU A 187 14.87 8.96 1.88
N PRO A 188 15.61 8.23 1.04
CA PRO A 188 16.99 8.62 0.72
C PRO A 188 17.03 10.05 0.18
N GLU A 189 18.06 10.80 0.57
CA GLU A 189 18.25 12.23 0.22
C GLU A 189 17.13 13.20 0.68
N ALA A 190 16.14 12.73 1.44
CA ALA A 190 15.09 13.59 1.99
C ALA A 190 15.65 14.55 3.05
N GLN A 191 15.11 15.77 3.09
CA GLN A 191 15.49 16.75 4.10
C GLN A 191 14.75 16.57 5.43
N TYR A 192 13.59 15.92 5.41
CA TYR A 192 12.74 15.69 6.59
C TYR A 192 11.77 14.54 6.29
N PRO A 193 11.23 13.87 7.33
CA PRO A 193 10.20 12.85 7.13
C PRO A 193 8.91 13.42 6.53
N GLN A 194 8.34 12.71 5.56
CA GLN A 194 7.10 13.07 4.86
C GLN A 194 6.10 11.93 4.93
N LEU A 195 4.80 12.23 4.93
CA LEU A 195 3.79 11.18 4.69
C LEU A 195 4.04 10.56 3.31
N LEU A 196 3.89 9.25 3.17
CA LEU A 196 4.04 8.59 1.87
C LEU A 196 3.12 9.23 0.82
N SER A 197 1.89 9.56 1.20
CA SER A 197 0.93 10.30 0.36
C SER A 197 1.48 11.62 -0.21
N ASP A 198 2.34 12.30 0.54
CA ASP A 198 2.90 13.60 0.19
C ASP A 198 4.21 13.46 -0.59
N ALA A 199 4.92 12.35 -0.40
CA ALA A 199 6.16 12.01 -1.11
C ALA A 199 5.90 11.47 -2.54
N LEU A 200 4.71 10.89 -2.77
CA LEU A 200 4.30 10.34 -4.06
C LEU A 200 4.00 11.43 -5.10
N VAL A 201 4.67 11.34 -6.25
CA VAL A 201 4.49 12.25 -7.38
C VAL A 201 3.85 11.52 -8.55
N ASN A 202 2.65 11.95 -8.96
CA ASN A 202 2.04 11.44 -10.19
C ASN A 202 2.90 11.88 -11.39
N VAL A 203 3.28 10.95 -12.27
CA VAL A 203 4.08 11.27 -13.46
C VAL A 203 3.42 12.33 -14.34
N SER A 204 2.09 12.40 -14.42
CA SER A 204 1.37 13.41 -15.20
C SER A 204 1.59 14.84 -14.71
N ALA A 205 2.01 15.01 -13.44
CA ALA A 205 2.33 16.31 -12.88
C ALA A 205 3.79 16.75 -13.15
N VAL A 206 4.63 15.87 -13.70
CA VAL A 206 6.05 16.15 -13.93
C VAL A 206 6.22 16.98 -15.20
N LYS A 207 6.78 18.18 -15.06
CA LYS A 207 6.94 19.11 -16.19
C LYS A 207 8.36 19.28 -16.70
N GLU A 208 9.34 18.83 -15.93
CA GLU A 208 10.75 19.04 -16.20
C GLU A 208 11.62 17.93 -15.59
N PRO A 209 12.85 17.74 -16.08
CA PRO A 209 13.84 16.86 -15.47
C PRO A 209 14.14 17.25 -14.04
N ASN A 210 14.46 16.26 -13.21
CA ASN A 210 14.86 16.46 -11.83
C ASN A 210 15.98 15.49 -11.46
N THR A 211 17.15 16.02 -11.12
CA THR A 211 18.30 15.22 -10.73
C THR A 211 18.19 14.65 -9.32
N LYS A 212 17.30 15.21 -8.48
CA LYS A 212 17.05 14.66 -7.15
C LYS A 212 16.03 13.53 -7.25
N PRO A 213 16.35 12.33 -6.76
CA PRO A 213 15.42 11.20 -6.82
C PRO A 213 14.17 11.48 -5.99
N ARG A 214 13.02 11.05 -6.53
CA ARG A 214 11.71 11.11 -5.86
C ARG A 214 10.94 9.84 -6.15
N LEU A 215 9.88 9.61 -5.37
CA LEU A 215 8.97 8.50 -5.58
C LEU A 215 7.86 8.91 -6.55
N TYR A 216 7.89 8.37 -7.75
CA TYR A 216 6.93 8.61 -8.82
C TYR A 216 5.94 7.44 -8.94
N TYR A 217 4.74 7.72 -9.42
CA TYR A 217 3.78 6.69 -9.80
C TYR A 217 3.02 7.05 -11.08
N GLY A 218 2.60 6.02 -11.82
CA GLY A 218 1.77 6.19 -13.00
C GLY A 218 1.23 4.87 -13.55
N ARG A 219 0.20 4.93 -14.40
CA ARG A 219 -0.34 3.75 -15.09
C ARG A 219 0.48 3.39 -16.32
N ILE A 220 0.74 2.10 -16.51
CA ILE A 220 1.47 1.62 -17.69
C ILE A 220 0.56 1.73 -18.92
N LYS A 221 1.01 2.47 -19.92
CA LYS A 221 0.31 2.67 -21.19
C LYS A 221 0.63 1.57 -22.21
N TYR A 222 1.90 1.24 -22.37
CA TYR A 222 2.36 0.13 -23.22
C TYR A 222 3.82 -0.20 -22.91
N ILE A 223 4.28 -1.36 -23.37
CA ILE A 223 5.66 -1.82 -23.22
C ILE A 223 6.28 -2.07 -24.60
N ARG A 224 7.57 -1.74 -24.75
CA ARG A 224 8.32 -2.00 -25.98
C ARG A 224 9.74 -2.45 -25.66
N VAL A 225 10.12 -3.63 -26.15
CA VAL A 225 11.49 -4.16 -26.03
C VAL A 225 12.36 -3.69 -27.20
N MET A 226 13.59 -3.26 -26.91
CA MET A 226 14.57 -2.84 -27.90
C MET A 226 15.45 -4.01 -28.33
N GLY A 227 15.13 -4.62 -29.47
CA GLY A 227 15.82 -5.82 -29.98
C GLY A 227 15.04 -7.10 -29.68
N GLN A 228 15.63 -8.26 -30.03
CA GLN A 228 14.98 -9.56 -29.87
C GLN A 228 15.80 -10.50 -28.99
N GLY A 229 15.13 -11.26 -28.13
CA GLY A 229 15.66 -12.46 -27.46
C GLY A 229 16.75 -12.27 -26.39
N ASN A 230 17.28 -11.06 -26.18
CA ASN A 230 18.32 -10.83 -25.17
C ASN A 230 17.73 -10.22 -23.87
N PRO A 231 17.91 -10.86 -22.70
CA PRO A 231 17.41 -10.33 -21.41
C PRO A 231 18.07 -9.01 -20.97
N ASP A 232 19.25 -8.69 -21.49
CA ASP A 232 19.95 -7.42 -21.20
C ASP A 232 19.51 -6.29 -22.14
N ASN A 233 18.61 -6.56 -23.10
CA ASN A 233 17.99 -5.52 -23.91
C ASN A 233 17.18 -4.57 -23.03
N ILE A 234 17.10 -3.30 -23.46
CA ILE A 234 16.28 -2.31 -22.78
C ILE A 234 14.82 -2.51 -23.14
N GLN A 235 13.99 -2.70 -22.11
CA GLN A 235 12.56 -2.54 -22.15
C GLN A 235 12.20 -1.08 -21.84
N MET A 236 11.44 -0.46 -22.74
CA MET A 236 10.81 0.83 -22.53
C MET A 236 9.36 0.62 -22.08
N THR A 237 9.09 0.87 -20.80
CA THR A 237 7.73 0.88 -20.25
C THR A 237 7.20 2.30 -20.30
N ARG A 238 6.23 2.55 -21.19
CA ARG A 238 5.60 3.87 -21.36
C ARG A 238 4.54 4.07 -20.31
N ILE A 239 4.57 5.19 -19.63
CA ILE A 239 3.61 5.54 -18.60
C ILE A 239 2.62 6.55 -19.17
N GLU A 240 1.36 6.48 -18.75
CA GLU A 240 0.36 7.49 -19.06
C GLU A 240 0.87 8.87 -18.64
N TYR A 241 0.93 9.77 -19.61
CA TYR A 241 1.52 11.09 -19.45
C TYR A 241 0.85 12.05 -20.41
N GLU A 242 0.43 13.20 -19.89
CA GLU A 242 -0.13 14.28 -20.70
C GLU A 242 1.00 15.13 -21.28
N ASN A 243 1.06 15.21 -22.61
CA ASN A 243 1.99 16.09 -23.29
C ASN A 243 1.80 17.53 -22.80
N ASN A 244 2.87 18.12 -22.29
CA ASN A 244 2.84 19.45 -21.68
C ASN A 244 3.41 20.56 -22.59
N GLY A 245 3.59 20.27 -23.87
CA GLY A 245 4.22 21.13 -24.88
C GLY A 245 5.74 20.99 -24.98
N ASN A 246 6.43 20.74 -23.86
CA ASN A 246 7.88 20.59 -23.81
C ASN A 246 8.31 19.12 -23.91
N TYR A 247 7.53 18.23 -23.30
CA TYR A 247 7.79 16.79 -23.30
C TYR A 247 6.55 16.04 -23.72
N GLN A 248 6.74 15.07 -24.62
CA GLN A 248 5.63 14.35 -25.24
C GLN A 248 5.16 13.16 -24.41
N ASP A 249 6.02 12.61 -23.55
CA ASP A 249 5.84 11.31 -22.94
C ASP A 249 6.80 11.04 -21.76
N PHE A 250 6.52 9.97 -21.02
CA PHE A 250 7.30 9.52 -19.86
C PHE A 250 7.59 8.02 -19.93
N THR A 251 8.82 7.59 -19.65
CA THR A 251 9.25 6.17 -19.73
C THR A 251 10.06 5.72 -18.54
N LEU A 252 9.80 4.51 -18.08
CA LEU A 252 10.79 3.72 -17.34
C LEU A 252 11.62 2.89 -18.33
N LYS A 253 12.94 3.02 -18.28
CA LYS A 253 13.87 2.17 -19.04
C LYS A 253 14.60 1.22 -18.11
N MET A 254 14.29 -0.07 -18.23
CA MET A 254 14.94 -1.14 -17.48
C MET A 254 15.36 -2.26 -18.42
N THR A 255 16.19 -3.19 -17.97
CA THR A 255 16.46 -4.40 -18.75
C THR A 255 15.20 -5.27 -18.84
N VAL A 256 15.10 -6.11 -19.87
CA VAL A 256 14.02 -7.11 -19.96
C VAL A 256 14.05 -8.03 -18.74
N ARG A 257 15.25 -8.42 -18.28
CA ARG A 257 15.44 -9.24 -17.08
C ARG A 257 14.78 -8.61 -15.86
N ASP A 258 15.18 -7.39 -15.49
CA ASP A 258 14.68 -6.74 -14.27
C ASP A 258 13.17 -6.44 -14.37
N SER A 259 12.70 -6.06 -15.57
CA SER A 259 11.28 -5.83 -15.82
C SER A 259 10.45 -7.10 -15.62
N THR A 260 10.93 -8.23 -16.14
CA THR A 260 10.26 -9.54 -16.03
C THR A 260 10.23 -10.01 -14.57
N GLU A 261 11.33 -9.85 -13.84
CA GLU A 261 11.38 -10.17 -12.40
C GLU A 261 10.40 -9.34 -11.55
N HIS A 262 10.05 -8.14 -12.02
CA HIS A 262 9.05 -7.27 -11.41
C HIS A 262 7.65 -7.47 -11.97
N ARG A 263 7.45 -8.47 -12.84
CA ARG A 263 6.20 -8.75 -13.57
C ARG A 263 5.71 -7.57 -14.41
N ILE A 264 6.61 -6.68 -14.82
CA ILE A 264 6.32 -5.55 -15.72
C ILE A 264 6.47 -6.06 -17.15
N VAL A 265 5.49 -6.85 -17.58
CA VAL A 265 5.36 -7.41 -18.93
C VAL A 265 4.01 -7.01 -19.52
N ASP A 266 3.64 -7.46 -20.72
CA ASP A 266 2.42 -7.00 -21.41
C ASP A 266 1.13 -7.15 -20.57
N SER A 267 1.04 -8.15 -19.68
CA SER A 267 -0.09 -8.31 -18.75
C SER A 267 -0.19 -7.23 -17.68
N ALA A 268 0.87 -6.44 -17.48
CA ALA A 268 0.88 -5.30 -16.56
C ALA A 268 0.43 -3.98 -17.21
N ILE A 269 0.07 -3.97 -18.50
CA ILE A 269 -0.52 -2.78 -19.13
C ILE A 269 -1.81 -2.40 -18.37
N GLY A 270 -1.98 -1.10 -18.10
CA GLY A 270 -3.05 -0.55 -17.27
C GLY A 270 -2.77 -0.54 -15.76
N ARG A 271 -1.83 -1.37 -15.28
CA ARG A 271 -1.45 -1.44 -13.85
C ARG A 271 -0.68 -0.21 -13.40
N VAL A 272 -0.68 0.04 -12.10
CA VAL A 272 0.04 1.16 -11.49
C VAL A 272 1.47 0.76 -11.13
N LEU A 273 2.44 1.53 -11.62
CA LEU A 273 3.87 1.35 -11.38
C LEU A 273 4.39 2.46 -10.45
N LEU A 274 5.14 2.08 -9.41
CA LEU A 274 5.90 3.00 -8.56
C LEU A 274 7.39 2.91 -8.90
N MET A 275 8.08 4.05 -8.90
CA MET A 275 9.49 4.18 -9.26
C MET A 275 10.17 5.22 -8.39
N TYR A 276 11.32 4.90 -7.79
CA TYR A 276 12.15 5.84 -7.05
C TYR A 276 13.43 6.14 -7.82
N GLY A 277 13.58 7.37 -8.31
CA GLY A 277 14.77 7.75 -9.05
C GLY A 277 14.72 9.16 -9.62
N PRO A 278 15.83 9.64 -10.23
CA PRO A 278 15.85 10.93 -10.89
C PRO A 278 15.12 10.88 -12.25
N VAL A 279 14.57 12.00 -12.67
CA VAL A 279 13.95 12.17 -13.99
C VAL A 279 14.93 12.89 -14.91
N SER A 280 15.23 12.28 -16.05
CA SER A 280 16.11 12.82 -17.08
C SER A 280 15.37 13.04 -18.40
N LYS A 281 16.00 13.77 -19.33
CA LYS A 281 15.49 13.93 -20.70
C LYS A 281 15.76 12.65 -21.49
N ASN A 282 14.81 12.23 -22.30
CA ASN A 282 14.93 11.11 -23.22
C ASN A 282 14.32 11.47 -24.58
N GLY A 283 15.15 11.97 -25.50
CA GLY A 283 14.67 12.50 -26.78
C GLY A 283 13.71 13.68 -26.56
N THR A 284 12.49 13.57 -27.08
CA THR A 284 11.39 14.53 -26.89
C THR A 284 10.58 14.29 -25.61
N GLY A 285 11.00 13.33 -24.79
CA GLY A 285 10.29 12.89 -23.58
C GLY A 285 11.11 13.00 -22.30
N LEU A 286 10.52 12.49 -21.24
CA LEU A 286 11.15 12.28 -19.94
C LEU A 286 11.34 10.79 -19.68
N ALA A 287 12.34 10.45 -18.87
CA ALA A 287 12.54 9.08 -18.45
C ALA A 287 13.12 8.97 -17.04
N ILE A 288 12.83 7.84 -16.40
CA ILE A 288 13.60 7.29 -15.30
C ILE A 288 14.36 6.08 -15.86
N SER A 289 15.63 5.95 -15.51
CA SER A 289 16.54 4.93 -16.06
C SER A 289 17.56 4.56 -15.00
N ASP A 290 18.27 3.45 -15.22
CA ASP A 290 19.39 2.99 -14.37
C ASP A 290 18.98 2.77 -12.91
N LEU A 291 17.75 2.30 -12.70
CA LEU A 291 17.28 1.92 -11.37
C LEU A 291 17.90 0.61 -10.94
N GLY A 292 18.19 0.51 -9.65
CA GLY A 292 18.51 -0.75 -8.99
C GLY A 292 17.29 -1.64 -8.85
N TRP A 293 17.53 -2.91 -8.51
CA TRP A 293 16.50 -3.93 -8.43
C TRP A 293 15.31 -3.53 -7.54
N GLY A 294 15.55 -2.96 -6.36
CA GLY A 294 14.51 -2.56 -5.42
C GLY A 294 13.95 -1.15 -5.61
N GLU A 295 14.24 -0.46 -6.72
CA GLU A 295 13.85 0.95 -6.91
C GLU A 295 12.55 1.13 -7.72
N PHE A 296 11.88 0.05 -8.10
CA PHE A 296 10.59 0.12 -8.78
C PHE A 296 9.77 -1.14 -8.52
N ALA A 297 8.44 -1.02 -8.56
CA ALA A 297 7.54 -2.16 -8.39
C ALA A 297 6.13 -1.83 -8.88
N LEU A 298 5.39 -2.86 -9.29
CA LEU A 298 3.95 -2.73 -9.47
C LEU A 298 3.26 -2.58 -8.10
N LEU A 299 2.25 -1.72 -8.08
CA LEU A 299 1.30 -1.67 -6.96
C LEU A 299 0.36 -2.88 -7.06
N PRO A 300 0.10 -3.61 -5.96
CA PRO A 300 -0.95 -4.62 -5.94
C PRO A 300 -2.29 -4.01 -6.37
N SER A 301 -3.05 -4.73 -7.20
CA SER A 301 -4.28 -4.24 -7.85
C SER A 301 -5.29 -3.69 -6.85
N LYS A 302 -5.48 -4.38 -5.72
CA LYS A 302 -6.38 -3.96 -4.63
C LYS A 302 -6.11 -2.56 -4.07
N TYR A 303 -4.88 -2.06 -4.20
CA TYR A 303 -4.50 -0.73 -3.72
C TYR A 303 -4.51 0.34 -4.82
N GLU A 304 -4.76 0.00 -6.07
CA GLU A 304 -4.78 0.97 -7.17
C GLU A 304 -5.86 2.04 -6.97
N SER A 305 -6.98 1.70 -6.34
CA SER A 305 -8.05 2.63 -5.94
C SER A 305 -7.59 3.71 -4.95
N VAL A 306 -6.50 3.48 -4.20
CA VAL A 306 -5.93 4.48 -3.29
C VAL A 306 -5.33 5.66 -4.07
N LEU A 307 -4.72 5.38 -5.24
CA LEU A 307 -4.06 6.37 -6.10
C LEU A 307 -4.95 6.84 -7.25
N TYR A 308 -5.72 5.93 -7.82
CA TYR A 308 -6.67 6.17 -8.90
C TYR A 308 -8.05 5.66 -8.46
N PRO A 309 -8.74 6.38 -7.54
CA PRO A 309 -10.08 6.01 -7.14
C PRO A 309 -10.96 5.93 -8.38
N ILE A 310 -11.53 4.75 -8.64
CA ILE A 310 -12.42 4.54 -9.78
C ILE A 310 -13.68 5.33 -9.49
N GLU A 311 -14.01 6.27 -10.36
CA GLU A 311 -15.30 6.95 -10.28
C GLU A 311 -16.40 5.95 -10.66
N GLY A 312 -17.12 5.42 -9.67
CA GLY A 312 -18.40 4.75 -9.88
C GLY A 312 -18.38 3.28 -10.33
N VAL A 313 -17.35 2.51 -9.98
CA VAL A 313 -17.40 1.04 -10.11
C VAL A 313 -17.00 0.41 -8.78
N ARG A 314 -17.96 -0.25 -8.11
CA ARG A 314 -17.70 -1.12 -6.96
C ARG A 314 -16.87 -2.30 -7.44
N HIS A 315 -15.72 -2.56 -6.80
CA HIS A 315 -15.13 -3.88 -6.87
C HIS A 315 -16.01 -4.77 -6.00
N GLN A 316 -16.76 -5.68 -6.62
CA GLN A 316 -17.40 -6.78 -5.91
C GLN A 316 -16.31 -7.81 -5.65
N GLU A 317 -16.05 -8.08 -4.37
CA GLU A 317 -15.18 -9.18 -3.96
C GLU A 317 -15.87 -10.48 -4.35
N THR A 318 -15.14 -11.35 -5.02
CA THR A 318 -15.58 -12.72 -5.29
C THR A 318 -15.62 -13.51 -3.99
N PHE A 319 -16.44 -14.57 -3.94
CA PHE A 319 -16.55 -15.42 -2.77
C PHE A 319 -15.20 -16.03 -2.38
N GLU A 320 -14.39 -16.38 -3.38
CA GLU A 320 -13.04 -16.90 -3.26
C GLU A 320 -12.09 -15.87 -2.64
N GLU A 321 -12.21 -14.58 -3.00
CA GLU A 321 -11.45 -13.48 -2.38
C GLU A 321 -11.82 -13.31 -0.90
N LEU A 322 -13.11 -13.40 -0.57
CA LEU A 322 -13.59 -13.31 0.81
C LEU A 322 -13.16 -14.52 1.65
N LEU A 323 -13.20 -15.72 1.08
CA LEU A 323 -12.72 -16.94 1.72
C LEU A 323 -11.23 -16.85 1.99
N ALA A 324 -10.43 -16.41 1.01
CA ALA A 324 -8.99 -16.30 1.12
C ALA A 324 -8.60 -15.33 2.25
N ASP A 325 -9.29 -14.18 2.33
CA ASP A 325 -9.10 -13.24 3.43
C ASP A 325 -9.50 -13.85 4.79
N ALA A 326 -10.64 -14.55 4.85
CA ALA A 326 -11.13 -15.16 6.07
C ALA A 326 -10.20 -16.26 6.62
N VAL A 327 -9.54 -17.03 5.73
CA VAL A 327 -8.51 -17.99 6.13
C VAL A 327 -7.11 -17.39 6.19
N GLY A 328 -6.91 -16.12 5.82
CA GLY A 328 -5.60 -15.46 5.86
C GLY A 328 -4.60 -15.96 4.80
N LEU A 329 -5.08 -16.45 3.67
CA LEU A 329 -4.29 -16.88 2.52
C LEU A 329 -4.46 -15.91 1.33
N THR A 330 -3.59 -16.02 0.34
CA THR A 330 -3.87 -15.45 -0.99
C THR A 330 -4.93 -16.27 -1.72
N VAL A 331 -5.59 -15.68 -2.73
CA VAL A 331 -6.57 -16.41 -3.56
C VAL A 331 -5.90 -17.58 -4.25
N GLU A 332 -4.67 -17.41 -4.73
CA GLU A 332 -3.92 -18.48 -5.39
C GLU A 332 -3.56 -19.62 -4.43
N GLU A 333 -3.18 -19.31 -3.18
CA GLU A 333 -2.93 -20.33 -2.15
C GLU A 333 -4.23 -21.05 -1.74
N LEU A 334 -5.33 -20.31 -1.63
CA LEU A 334 -6.63 -20.92 -1.36
C LEU A 334 -7.01 -21.85 -2.52
N GLU A 335 -6.97 -21.40 -3.78
CA GLU A 335 -7.31 -22.22 -4.95
C GLU A 335 -6.40 -23.44 -5.12
N GLU A 336 -5.11 -23.32 -4.79
CA GLU A 336 -4.15 -24.43 -4.91
C GLU A 336 -4.38 -25.52 -3.85
N TRP A 337 -4.67 -25.11 -2.61
CA TRP A 337 -4.65 -26.00 -1.44
C TRP A 337 -6.01 -26.35 -0.88
N MET A 338 -7.05 -25.56 -1.14
CA MET A 338 -8.42 -25.88 -0.77
C MET A 338 -8.90 -27.09 -1.58
N GLU A 339 -9.36 -28.11 -0.87
CA GLU A 339 -10.03 -29.26 -1.47
C GLU A 339 -11.53 -28.99 -1.64
N SER A 340 -12.15 -28.35 -0.66
CA SER A 340 -13.58 -28.00 -0.71
C SER A 340 -13.92 -26.91 0.30
N GLU A 341 -15.02 -26.21 0.06
CA GLU A 341 -15.70 -25.38 1.05
C GLU A 341 -17.13 -25.92 1.26
N GLU A 342 -17.57 -25.99 2.52
CA GLU A 342 -18.91 -26.43 2.90
C GLU A 342 -19.58 -25.42 3.86
N PRO A 343 -20.79 -24.93 3.55
CA PRO A 343 -21.53 -24.06 4.46
C PRO A 343 -22.02 -24.83 5.70
N GLU A 344 -21.87 -24.24 6.87
CA GLU A 344 -22.31 -24.80 8.15
C GLU A 344 -23.65 -24.18 8.57
N TYR A 345 -24.65 -25.02 8.86
CA TYR A 345 -25.99 -24.60 9.28
C TYR A 345 -26.35 -25.09 10.68
N THR A 346 -27.15 -24.31 11.40
CA THR A 346 -27.83 -24.77 12.62
C THR A 346 -28.95 -25.77 12.33
N ARG A 347 -29.49 -26.42 13.38
CA ARG A 347 -30.67 -27.29 13.30
C ARG A 347 -31.93 -26.60 12.77
N ASP A 348 -31.98 -25.27 12.89
CA ASP A 348 -33.07 -24.44 12.38
C ASP A 348 -32.74 -23.85 10.99
N GLU A 349 -31.81 -24.47 10.25
CA GLU A 349 -31.39 -24.12 8.88
C GLU A 349 -30.77 -22.71 8.72
N MET A 350 -30.33 -22.06 9.80
CA MET A 350 -29.60 -20.79 9.72
C MET A 350 -28.11 -21.01 9.47
N LEU A 351 -27.55 -20.36 8.45
CA LEU A 351 -26.11 -20.35 8.13
C LEU A 351 -25.32 -19.73 9.28
N VAL A 352 -24.27 -20.41 9.74
CA VAL A 352 -23.42 -19.96 10.86
C VAL A 352 -21.95 -19.76 10.47
N GLY A 353 -21.53 -20.28 9.32
CA GLY A 353 -20.17 -20.11 8.82
C GLY A 353 -19.89 -21.02 7.64
N HIS A 354 -18.62 -21.08 7.26
CA HIS A 354 -18.14 -21.97 6.21
C HIS A 354 -16.98 -22.80 6.75
N VAL A 355 -16.90 -24.06 6.35
CA VAL A 355 -15.82 -24.97 6.67
C VAL A 355 -14.98 -25.13 5.42
N VAL A 356 -13.72 -24.70 5.50
CA VAL A 356 -12.74 -24.84 4.43
C VAL A 356 -11.88 -26.06 4.72
N ASN A 357 -11.96 -27.05 3.84
CA ASN A 357 -11.14 -28.26 3.87
C ASN A 357 -9.96 -28.06 2.93
N PHE A 358 -8.75 -28.28 3.45
CA PHE A 358 -7.51 -28.25 2.69
C PHE A 358 -7.07 -29.67 2.36
N ARG A 359 -6.33 -29.83 1.27
CA ARG A 359 -5.75 -31.12 0.88
C ARG A 359 -4.81 -31.65 1.96
N ASP A 360 -4.74 -32.96 2.12
CA ASP A 360 -3.86 -33.63 3.11
C ASP A 360 -2.36 -33.46 2.80
N ASP A 361 -2.00 -33.10 1.57
CA ASP A 361 -0.65 -32.76 1.14
C ASP A 361 -0.30 -31.27 1.28
N THR A 362 -1.18 -30.45 1.89
CA THR A 362 -0.94 -29.02 2.10
C THR A 362 0.29 -28.77 3.00
N PRO A 363 1.28 -27.98 2.56
CA PRO A 363 2.48 -27.71 3.34
C PRO A 363 2.17 -27.08 4.70
N GLU A 364 2.91 -27.49 5.73
CA GLU A 364 2.73 -26.95 7.09
C GLU A 364 2.94 -25.43 7.15
N SER A 365 3.76 -24.87 6.26
CA SER A 365 3.92 -23.41 6.12
C SER A 365 2.67 -22.69 5.64
N ILE A 366 1.82 -23.35 4.83
CA ILE A 366 0.52 -22.81 4.40
C ILE A 366 -0.48 -23.00 5.55
N MET A 367 -0.57 -24.19 6.13
CA MET A 367 -1.47 -24.46 7.26
C MET A 367 -1.18 -23.64 8.52
N ASN A 368 0.03 -23.09 8.68
CA ASN A 368 0.38 -22.16 9.77
C ASN A 368 -0.08 -20.72 9.52
N GLN A 369 -0.38 -20.36 8.27
CA GLN A 369 -0.97 -19.07 7.90
C GLN A 369 -2.50 -19.09 8.02
N VAL A 370 -3.10 -20.28 7.89
CA VAL A 370 -4.55 -20.50 7.95
C VAL A 370 -5.13 -20.04 9.29
N THR A 371 -6.01 -19.04 9.22
CA THR A 371 -6.80 -18.52 10.33
C THR A 371 -8.08 -19.35 10.51
N GLY A 372 -8.58 -19.49 11.74
CA GLY A 372 -9.80 -20.26 12.02
C GLY A 372 -9.60 -21.78 12.03
N ARG A 373 -8.34 -22.25 12.10
CA ARG A 373 -7.98 -23.67 12.08
C ARG A 373 -8.65 -24.46 13.22
N THR A 374 -9.41 -25.48 12.86
CA THR A 374 -10.15 -26.37 13.78
C THR A 374 -9.66 -27.82 13.72
N GLY A 375 -8.91 -28.19 12.69
CA GLY A 375 -8.27 -29.50 12.52
C GLY A 375 -6.91 -29.43 11.82
N ASP A 376 -6.36 -30.59 11.46
CA ASP A 376 -5.04 -30.67 10.83
C ASP A 376 -5.02 -30.01 9.44
N TYR A 377 -6.14 -30.11 8.71
CA TYR A 377 -6.34 -29.56 7.35
C TYR A 377 -7.72 -28.88 7.21
N THR A 378 -8.22 -28.28 8.28
CA THR A 378 -9.58 -27.73 8.35
C THR A 378 -9.61 -26.39 9.04
N ALA A 379 -10.36 -25.45 8.49
CA ALA A 379 -10.61 -24.15 9.08
C ALA A 379 -12.10 -23.79 9.04
N ASN A 380 -12.60 -23.28 10.16
CA ASN A 380 -13.93 -22.69 10.24
C ASN A 380 -13.79 -21.18 10.10
N VAL A 381 -14.43 -20.63 9.09
CA VAL A 381 -14.57 -19.20 8.90
C VAL A 381 -15.98 -18.77 9.24
N GLY A 382 -16.13 -17.53 9.72
CA GLY A 382 -17.44 -16.96 10.01
C GLY A 382 -18.31 -16.85 8.76
N ILE A 383 -19.53 -16.34 8.91
CA ILE A 383 -20.44 -16.16 7.78
C ILE A 383 -19.81 -15.23 6.75
N ILE A 384 -19.69 -15.70 5.51
CA ILE A 384 -19.27 -14.90 4.37
C ILE A 384 -20.53 -14.49 3.62
N TYR A 385 -20.80 -13.20 3.60
CA TYR A 385 -21.92 -12.65 2.86
C TYR A 385 -21.41 -12.25 1.48
N MET A 386 -21.90 -12.91 0.44
CA MET A 386 -21.86 -12.33 -0.90
C MET A 386 -22.89 -11.22 -0.97
N ASP A 387 -22.52 -10.07 -1.53
CA ASP A 387 -23.49 -9.05 -1.92
C ASP A 387 -24.37 -9.66 -3.03
N ASP A 388 -25.53 -10.22 -2.66
CA ASP A 388 -26.59 -10.57 -3.62
C ASP A 388 -27.05 -9.27 -4.32
N ASP A 389 -27.23 -9.36 -5.65
CA ASP A 389 -27.61 -8.27 -6.58
C ASP A 389 -28.63 -7.23 -6.05
#